data_AF-A0A954J349-F1
#
_entry.id   AF-A0A954J349-F1
#
_cell.length_a   1.000
_cell.length_b   1.000
_cell.length_c   1.000
_cell.angle_alpha   90.00
_cell.angle_beta   90.00
_cell.angle_gamma   90.00
#
_symmetry.space_group_name_H-M   'P 1'
#
loop_
_entity.id
_entity.type
_entity.pdbx_description
1 polymer ?
#
loop_
_entity_poly.entity_id
_entity_poly.type
_entity_poly.pdbx_seq_one_letter_code
_entity_poly.pdbx_strand_id
1 'polypeptide(L)'
;MNPTDEDVLNPACAATRPLIDRFAQHTLHADEATAMRAHIVGCTACSDYYRRAVESAGRSGAAAREVRERREADAREQRRLRESVEGQVEPKRYRNFRIRTLLMPAFFAFLIFQIFKAQDRGPRFVVDGAIGDVEITGRPFAAYGENEVVMRRGSRCVTGKNSSAHLVCGDKTFRVGPDSELLVTGFDPPRVRLFTGELRLEGPSYVETLLGSVIVEGDDASGRVMFEANGLLVSADAGSWRFQNADGERTIAAGEHRRFRP
;
A
#
# COMPACT_ATOMS: atom_id res chain seq x y z
N MET A 1 22.38 21.08 23.86
CA MET A 1 21.49 21.32 25.01
C MET A 1 21.58 20.12 25.93
N ASN A 2 22.14 20.30 27.13
CA ASN A 2 22.10 19.26 28.16
C ASN A 2 20.65 19.11 28.62
N PRO A 3 20.12 17.88 28.75
CA PRO A 3 18.80 17.68 29.35
C PRO A 3 18.83 18.25 30.77
N THR A 4 17.87 19.11 31.10
CA THR A 4 17.66 19.62 32.45
C THR A 4 17.17 18.48 33.33
N ASP A 5 17.68 18.38 34.56
CA ASP A 5 17.40 17.29 35.52
C ASP A 5 15.90 17.07 35.83
N GLU A 6 15.01 18.01 35.47
CA GLU A 6 13.56 17.87 35.60
C GLU A 6 12.93 16.83 34.66
N ASP A 7 13.55 16.50 33.52
CA ASP A 7 13.04 15.47 32.58
C ASP A 7 13.25 14.03 33.07
N VAL A 8 13.98 13.85 34.18
CA VAL A 8 14.34 12.53 34.75
C VAL A 8 13.25 11.99 35.70
N LEU A 9 12.26 12.81 36.09
CA LEU A 9 11.32 12.45 37.17
C LEU A 9 9.96 11.86 36.72
N ASN A 10 9.65 11.79 35.42
CA ASN A 10 8.40 11.16 34.99
C ASN A 10 8.59 9.65 34.75
N PRO A 11 8.00 8.76 35.57
CA PRO A 11 8.14 7.31 35.41
C PRO A 11 7.61 6.79 34.06
N ALA A 12 6.64 7.49 33.45
CA ALA A 12 6.13 7.15 32.13
C ALA A 12 7.17 7.42 31.02
N CYS A 13 7.97 8.48 31.14
CA CYS A 13 9.06 8.76 30.21
C CYS A 13 10.15 7.69 30.33
N ALA A 14 10.47 7.26 31.56
CA ALA A 14 11.44 6.20 31.81
C ALA A 14 11.00 4.85 31.19
N ALA A 15 9.71 4.53 31.28
CA ALA A 15 9.15 3.32 30.65
C ALA A 15 9.08 3.43 29.11
N THR A 16 8.87 4.63 28.55
CA THR A 16 8.69 4.83 27.11
C THR A 16 10.01 4.83 26.32
N ARG A 17 11.11 5.34 26.90
CA ARG A 17 12.42 5.41 26.22
C ARG A 17 12.91 4.04 25.70
N PRO A 18 12.90 2.95 26.48
CA PRO A 18 13.25 1.62 25.97
C PRO A 18 12.38 1.15 24.81
N LEU A 19 11.10 1.55 24.76
CA LEU A 19 10.20 1.21 23.65
C LEU A 19 10.60 1.97 22.38
N ILE A 20 11.01 3.24 22.51
CA ILE A 20 11.53 4.05 21.40
C ILE A 20 12.79 3.40 20.81
N ASP A 21 13.71 2.95 21.66
CA ASP A 21 14.94 2.28 21.22
C ASP A 21 14.65 0.98 20.47
N ARG A 22 13.76 0.13 21.02
CA ARG A 22 13.31 -1.09 20.35
C ARG A 22 12.58 -0.82 19.04
N PHE A 23 11.80 0.26 18.97
CA PHE A 23 11.14 0.68 17.74
C PHE A 23 12.17 1.06 16.66
N ALA A 24 13.18 1.85 17.03
CA ALA A 24 14.26 2.25 16.12
C ALA A 24 15.08 1.04 15.61
N GLN A 25 15.11 -0.05 16.37
CA GLN A 25 15.74 -1.32 16.01
C GLN A 25 14.81 -2.32 15.30
N HIS A 26 13.55 -1.94 15.05
CA HIS A 26 12.50 -2.81 14.47
C HIS A 26 12.20 -4.08 15.29
N THR A 27 12.30 -4.03 16.62
CA THR A 27 12.05 -5.17 17.54
C THR A 27 10.85 -4.94 18.47
N LEU A 28 10.06 -3.89 18.23
CA LEU A 28 8.89 -3.55 19.03
C LEU A 28 7.62 -4.24 18.52
N HIS A 29 6.83 -4.83 19.42
CA HIS A 29 5.53 -5.42 19.06
C HIS A 29 4.46 -4.35 18.80
N ALA A 30 3.41 -4.71 18.06
CA ALA A 30 2.36 -3.77 17.64
C ALA A 30 1.62 -3.11 18.83
N ASP A 31 1.35 -3.87 19.89
CA ASP A 31 0.65 -3.38 21.08
C ASP A 31 1.50 -2.37 21.87
N GLU A 32 2.80 -2.67 22.02
CA GLU A 32 3.79 -1.79 22.66
C GLU A 32 3.98 -0.49 21.84
N ALA A 33 3.93 -0.59 20.50
CA ALA A 33 4.03 0.57 19.61
C ALA A 33 2.84 1.53 19.77
N THR A 34 1.64 1.01 20.03
CA THR A 34 0.44 1.83 20.26
C THR A 34 0.56 2.60 21.57
N ALA A 35 0.98 1.94 22.66
CA ALA A 35 1.21 2.58 23.95
C ALA A 35 2.32 3.66 23.88
N MET A 36 3.43 3.35 23.21
CA MET A 36 4.52 4.29 22.97
C MET A 36 4.05 5.54 22.21
N ARG A 37 3.27 5.37 21.13
CA ARG A 37 2.75 6.51 20.34
C ARG A 37 1.81 7.40 21.15
N ALA A 38 0.91 6.80 21.94
CA ALA A 38 0.00 7.54 22.78
C ALA A 38 0.75 8.48 23.75
N HIS A 39 1.85 8.01 24.34
CA HIS A 39 2.69 8.83 25.22
C HIS A 39 3.46 9.92 24.46
N ILE A 40 4.06 9.59 23.31
CA ILE A 40 4.85 10.54 22.49
C ILE A 40 4.01 11.76 22.05
N VAL A 41 2.72 11.56 21.75
CA VAL A 41 1.82 12.65 21.35
C VAL A 41 1.64 13.67 22.49
N GLY A 42 1.67 13.23 23.74
CA GLY A 42 1.49 14.07 24.92
C GLY A 42 2.77 14.59 25.59
N CYS A 43 3.94 14.06 25.23
CA CYS A 43 5.21 14.38 25.89
C CYS A 43 6.28 14.85 24.88
N THR A 44 6.59 16.16 24.92
CA THR A 44 7.58 16.81 24.05
C THR A 44 8.97 16.19 24.18
N ALA A 45 9.44 15.92 25.41
CA ALA A 45 10.74 15.31 25.67
C ALA A 45 10.88 13.92 25.02
N CYS A 46 9.85 13.08 25.10
CA CYS A 46 9.83 11.75 24.45
C CYS A 46 9.69 11.87 22.93
N SER A 47 8.97 12.87 22.42
CA SER A 47 8.89 13.16 20.97
C SER A 47 10.25 13.55 20.38
N ASP A 48 11.00 14.42 21.05
CA ASP A 48 12.35 14.82 20.61
C ASP A 48 13.37 13.69 20.74
N TYR A 49 13.23 12.84 21.77
CA TYR A 49 14.04 11.63 21.88
C TYR A 49 13.75 10.65 20.72
N TYR A 50 12.46 10.43 20.42
CA TYR A 50 12.02 9.60 19.29
C TYR A 50 12.58 10.10 17.95
N ARG A 51 12.49 11.40 17.65
CA ARG A 51 13.04 11.98 16.41
C ARG A 51 14.54 11.69 16.29
N ARG A 52 15.31 11.95 17.36
CA ARG A 52 16.76 11.68 17.38
C ARG A 52 17.09 10.20 17.19
N ALA A 53 16.33 9.30 17.83
CA ALA A 53 16.52 7.86 17.70
C ALA A 53 16.26 7.40 16.24
N VAL A 54 15.17 7.84 15.61
CA VAL A 54 14.83 7.50 14.22
C VAL A 54 15.86 8.07 13.24
N GLU A 55 16.31 9.31 13.42
CA GLU A 55 17.37 9.90 12.60
C GLU A 55 18.70 9.14 12.72
N SER A 56 19.06 8.71 13.94
CA SER A 56 20.28 7.94 14.17
C SER A 56 20.22 6.56 13.49
N ALA A 57 19.08 5.87 13.58
CA ALA A 57 18.84 4.60 12.91
C ALA A 57 18.87 4.77 11.38
N GLY A 58 18.31 5.87 10.87
CA GLY A 58 18.38 6.24 9.45
C GLY A 58 19.82 6.43 8.95
N ARG A 59 20.66 7.13 9.71
CA ARG A 59 22.10 7.31 9.38
C ARG A 59 22.85 5.99 9.39
N SER A 60 22.65 5.15 10.40
CA SER A 60 23.27 3.82 10.47
C SER A 60 22.81 2.90 9.34
N GLY A 61 21.52 2.96 8.96
CA GLY A 61 20.98 2.23 7.83
C GLY A 61 21.55 2.69 6.48
N ALA A 62 21.76 3.99 6.30
CA ALA A 62 22.41 4.54 5.10
C ALA A 62 23.88 4.08 4.99
N ALA A 63 24.63 4.17 6.09
CA ALA A 63 26.02 3.68 6.14
C ALA A 63 26.12 2.17 5.86
N ALA A 64 25.21 1.37 6.40
CA ALA A 64 25.16 -0.07 6.13
C ALA A 64 24.88 -0.39 4.65
N ARG A 65 24.00 0.38 3.99
CA ARG A 65 23.74 0.25 2.54
C ARG A 65 24.98 0.60 1.74
N GLU A 66 25.65 1.69 2.06
CA GLU A 66 26.87 2.11 1.36
C GLU A 66 27.98 1.06 1.47
N VAL A 67 28.18 0.47 2.66
CA VAL A 67 29.14 -0.63 2.84
C VAL A 67 28.78 -1.85 2.00
N ARG A 68 27.49 -2.19 1.91
CA ARG A 68 27.02 -3.30 1.08
C ARG A 68 27.24 -3.01 -0.41
N GLU A 69 26.91 -1.81 -0.87
CA GLU A 69 27.10 -1.39 -2.26
C GLU A 69 28.59 -1.41 -2.67
N ARG A 70 29.48 -0.94 -1.79
CA ARG A 70 30.94 -1.02 -1.99
C ARG A 70 31.41 -2.47 -2.09
N ARG A 71 30.98 -3.35 -1.18
CA ARG A 71 31.31 -4.79 -1.24
C ARG A 71 30.82 -5.44 -2.53
N GLU A 72 29.62 -5.08 -3.00
CA GLU A 72 29.08 -5.58 -4.26
C GLU A 72 29.80 -5.00 -5.49
N ALA A 73 30.32 -3.77 -5.41
CA ALA A 73 31.18 -3.18 -6.44
C ALA A 73 32.55 -3.89 -6.49
N ASP A 74 33.21 -4.07 -5.35
CA ASP A 74 34.51 -4.75 -5.23
C ASP A 74 34.40 -6.21 -5.71
N ALA A 75 33.33 -6.91 -5.36
CA ALA A 75 33.08 -8.28 -5.82
C ALA A 75 32.89 -8.35 -7.35
N ARG A 76 32.26 -7.32 -7.95
CA ARG A 76 32.12 -7.22 -9.41
C ARG A 76 33.46 -6.96 -10.09
N GLU A 77 34.29 -6.10 -9.50
CA GLU A 77 35.63 -5.81 -10.01
C GLU A 77 36.56 -7.01 -9.91
N GLN A 78 36.57 -7.71 -8.78
CA GLN A 78 37.34 -8.96 -8.61
C GLN A 78 36.93 -10.05 -9.62
N ARG A 79 35.63 -10.16 -9.95
CA ARG A 79 35.17 -11.07 -11.01
C ARG A 79 35.74 -10.68 -12.38
N ARG A 80 35.70 -9.39 -12.74
CA ARG A 80 36.29 -8.90 -14.00
C ARG A 80 37.78 -9.17 -14.09
N LEU A 81 38.52 -8.98 -12.99
CA LEU A 81 39.95 -9.26 -12.95
C LEU A 81 40.24 -10.76 -13.12
N ARG A 82 39.48 -11.64 -12.46
CA ARG A 82 39.62 -13.11 -12.68
C ARG A 82 39.32 -13.51 -14.12
N GLU A 83 38.26 -12.96 -14.71
CA GLU A 83 37.92 -13.21 -16.12
C GLU A 83 39.01 -12.70 -17.08
N SER A 84 39.72 -11.62 -16.74
CA SER A 84 40.84 -11.12 -17.53
C SER A 84 42.13 -11.94 -17.40
N VAL A 85 42.31 -12.68 -16.29
CA VAL A 85 43.49 -13.52 -16.03
C VAL A 85 43.30 -14.95 -16.56
N GLU A 86 42.07 -15.47 -16.60
CA GLU A 86 41.75 -16.81 -17.14
C GLU A 86 41.67 -16.87 -18.69
N GLY A 87 42.09 -15.82 -19.37
CA GLY A 87 42.24 -15.81 -20.82
C GLY A 87 43.50 -16.53 -21.30
N GLN A 88 43.65 -17.84 -21.06
CA GLN A 88 44.47 -18.76 -21.88
C GLN A 88 44.49 -20.21 -21.34
N VAL A 89 43.37 -20.95 -21.39
CA VAL A 89 43.41 -22.41 -21.64
C VAL A 89 42.10 -22.84 -22.32
N GLU A 90 42.12 -23.03 -23.63
CA GLU A 90 41.25 -24.04 -24.26
C GLU A 90 41.97 -25.40 -24.16
N PRO A 91 41.27 -26.49 -23.80
CA PRO A 91 40.60 -27.23 -24.87
C PRO A 91 39.22 -27.85 -24.54
N LYS A 92 38.37 -27.79 -25.57
CA LYS A 92 37.42 -28.81 -26.09
C LYS A 92 36.50 -29.59 -25.12
N ARG A 93 35.22 -29.56 -25.53
CA ARG A 93 34.05 -30.42 -25.20
C ARG A 93 33.24 -30.02 -23.96
N TYR A 94 32.12 -29.32 -24.19
CA TYR A 94 30.75 -29.81 -23.99
C TYR A 94 29.74 -28.75 -24.46
N ARG A 95 29.22 -28.93 -25.67
CA ARG A 95 28.45 -27.95 -26.46
C ARG A 95 27.02 -27.65 -25.93
N ASN A 96 26.60 -28.25 -24.82
CA ASN A 96 25.18 -28.20 -24.37
C ASN A 96 24.94 -27.52 -23.01
N PHE A 97 25.98 -27.08 -22.28
CA PHE A 97 25.80 -26.55 -20.91
C PHE A 97 25.64 -25.01 -20.83
N ARG A 98 26.21 -24.24 -21.77
CA ARG A 98 26.17 -22.75 -21.71
C ARG A 98 24.81 -22.13 -22.08
N ILE A 99 23.97 -22.82 -22.85
CA ILE A 99 22.63 -22.33 -23.20
C ILE A 99 21.71 -22.36 -21.96
N ARG A 100 21.80 -23.40 -21.12
CA ARG A 100 20.98 -23.51 -19.90
C ARG A 100 21.29 -22.43 -18.86
N THR A 101 22.56 -22.08 -18.67
CA THR A 101 22.97 -21.09 -17.66
C THR A 101 22.51 -19.66 -17.98
N LEU A 102 22.30 -19.35 -19.27
CA LEU A 102 21.82 -18.03 -19.70
C LEU A 102 20.29 -18.00 -19.91
N LEU A 103 19.69 -19.10 -20.35
CA LEU A 103 18.23 -19.20 -20.51
C LEU A 103 17.48 -19.20 -19.18
N MET A 104 18.07 -19.73 -18.11
CA MET A 104 17.40 -19.82 -16.80
C MET A 104 17.05 -18.42 -16.24
N PRO A 105 17.98 -17.46 -16.07
CA PRO A 105 17.61 -16.12 -15.60
C PRO A 105 16.67 -15.37 -16.57
N ALA A 106 16.81 -15.56 -17.89
CA ALA A 106 15.89 -14.98 -18.86
C ALA A 106 14.46 -15.56 -18.73
N PHE A 107 14.34 -16.86 -18.47
CA PHE A 107 13.06 -17.52 -18.21
C PHE A 107 12.42 -17.05 -16.90
N PHE A 108 13.20 -16.87 -15.83
CA PHE A 108 12.70 -16.28 -14.58
C PHE A 108 12.26 -14.82 -14.76
N ALA A 109 13.04 -14.00 -15.46
CA ALA A 109 12.65 -12.63 -15.79
C ALA A 109 11.36 -12.59 -16.64
N PHE A 110 11.23 -13.50 -17.61
CA PHE A 110 10.02 -13.67 -18.40
C PHE A 110 8.81 -14.11 -17.56
N LEU A 111 8.97 -15.06 -16.64
CA LEU A 111 7.91 -15.48 -15.72
C LEU A 111 7.47 -14.33 -14.80
N ILE A 112 8.42 -13.59 -14.23
CA ILE A 112 8.13 -12.40 -13.42
C ILE A 112 7.34 -11.38 -14.25
N PHE A 113 7.78 -11.12 -15.49
CA PHE A 113 7.09 -10.20 -16.39
C PHE A 113 5.69 -10.68 -16.79
N GLN A 114 5.49 -11.99 -16.99
CA GLN A 114 4.18 -12.58 -17.25
C GLN A 114 3.23 -12.43 -16.05
N ILE A 115 3.73 -12.62 -14.83
CA ILE A 115 2.96 -12.43 -13.60
C ILE A 115 2.50 -10.97 -13.47
N PHE A 116 3.37 -10.00 -13.77
CA PHE A 116 3.00 -8.59 -13.76
C PHE A 116 2.02 -8.22 -14.88
N LYS A 117 2.19 -8.74 -16.10
CA LYS A 117 1.26 -8.51 -17.22
C LYS A 117 -0.14 -9.08 -16.97
N ALA A 118 -0.26 -10.15 -16.21
CA ALA A 118 -1.56 -10.73 -15.88
C ALA A 118 -2.42 -9.79 -15.00
N GLN A 119 -1.80 -8.89 -14.23
CA GLN A 119 -2.50 -8.01 -13.29
C GLN A 119 -3.20 -6.81 -13.95
N ASP A 120 -2.85 -6.47 -15.20
CA ASP A 120 -3.46 -5.38 -15.97
C ASP A 120 -4.50 -5.89 -17.00
N ARG A 121 -4.99 -7.12 -16.84
CA ARG A 121 -6.07 -7.66 -17.68
C ARG A 121 -7.43 -7.16 -17.18
N GLY A 122 -8.32 -6.84 -18.11
CA GLY A 122 -9.67 -6.38 -17.83
C GLY A 122 -9.96 -4.95 -18.30
N PRO A 123 -11.22 -4.51 -18.22
CA PRO A 123 -11.59 -3.13 -18.47
C PRO A 123 -10.90 -2.21 -17.47
N ARG A 124 -10.43 -1.05 -17.91
CA ARG A 124 -9.80 -0.07 -17.01
C ARG A 124 -10.87 0.80 -16.37
N PHE A 125 -10.55 1.33 -15.20
CA PHE A 125 -11.33 2.41 -14.61
C PHE A 125 -11.22 3.65 -15.49
N VAL A 126 -12.36 4.25 -15.79
CA VAL A 126 -12.49 5.53 -16.48
C VAL A 126 -13.26 6.46 -15.58
N VAL A 127 -12.73 7.66 -15.34
CA VAL A 127 -13.49 8.72 -14.67
C VAL A 127 -14.37 9.37 -15.74
N ASP A 128 -15.65 9.04 -15.69
CA ASP A 128 -16.69 9.47 -16.64
C ASP A 128 -17.30 10.82 -16.24
N GLY A 129 -17.24 11.18 -14.96
CA GLY A 129 -17.68 12.49 -14.51
C GLY A 129 -17.18 12.86 -13.13
N ALA A 130 -17.15 14.16 -12.83
CA ALA A 130 -16.81 14.68 -11.52
C ALA A 130 -17.61 15.95 -11.23
N ILE A 131 -17.95 16.15 -9.95
CA ILE A 131 -18.60 17.35 -9.44
C ILE A 131 -17.71 17.89 -8.32
N GLY A 132 -17.38 19.18 -8.38
CA GLY A 132 -16.57 19.86 -7.36
C GLY A 132 -15.07 19.59 -7.49
N ASP A 133 -14.36 19.71 -6.38
CA ASP A 133 -12.92 19.49 -6.28
C ASP A 133 -12.59 18.00 -6.29
N VAL A 134 -12.09 17.50 -7.42
CA VAL A 134 -11.66 16.11 -7.60
C VAL A 134 -10.23 16.10 -8.12
N GLU A 135 -9.36 15.28 -7.53
CA GLU A 135 -7.99 15.06 -7.99
C GLU A 135 -7.77 13.60 -8.42
N ILE A 136 -7.20 13.42 -9.61
CA ILE A 136 -6.79 12.12 -10.12
C ILE A 136 -5.27 12.07 -10.21
N THR A 137 -4.65 11.15 -9.47
CA THR A 137 -3.18 10.94 -9.44
C THR A 137 -2.41 12.25 -9.18
N GLY A 138 -2.90 13.06 -8.23
CA GLY A 138 -2.27 14.31 -7.80
C GLY A 138 -2.46 15.49 -8.76
N ARG A 139 -3.40 15.40 -9.70
CA ARG A 139 -3.77 16.50 -10.60
C ARG A 139 -5.28 16.76 -10.51
N PRO A 140 -5.73 18.03 -10.48
CA PRO A 140 -7.14 18.35 -10.55
C PRO A 140 -7.79 17.75 -11.80
N PHE A 141 -8.98 17.17 -11.67
CA PHE A 141 -9.73 16.57 -12.77
C PHE A 141 -10.03 17.59 -13.88
N ALA A 142 -10.31 18.84 -13.52
CA ALA A 142 -10.51 19.94 -14.47
C ALA A 142 -9.32 20.17 -15.41
N ALA A 143 -8.10 19.76 -15.03
CA ALA A 143 -6.92 19.88 -15.89
C ALA A 143 -6.92 18.89 -17.08
N TYR A 144 -7.80 17.89 -17.09
CA TYR A 144 -7.93 16.91 -18.17
C TYR A 144 -8.92 17.33 -19.26
N GLY A 145 -9.73 18.38 -19.01
CA GLY A 145 -10.75 18.89 -19.93
C GLY A 145 -12.00 17.99 -19.99
N GLU A 146 -12.64 17.92 -21.16
CA GLU A 146 -13.81 17.05 -21.42
C GLU A 146 -13.43 15.59 -21.68
N ASN A 147 -12.15 15.23 -21.54
CA ASN A 147 -11.69 13.89 -21.85
C ASN A 147 -11.87 12.94 -20.67
N GLU A 148 -12.41 11.76 -20.95
CA GLU A 148 -12.36 10.60 -20.07
C GLU A 148 -10.94 10.35 -19.54
N VAL A 149 -10.80 10.22 -18.22
CA VAL A 149 -9.51 9.94 -17.59
C VAL A 149 -9.39 8.46 -17.27
N VAL A 150 -8.56 7.76 -18.06
CA VAL A 150 -8.27 6.34 -17.83
C VAL A 150 -7.32 6.18 -16.64
N MET A 151 -7.80 5.56 -15.57
CA MET A 151 -7.04 5.24 -14.38
C MET A 151 -6.28 3.92 -14.56
N ARG A 152 -5.03 3.90 -14.10
CA ARG A 152 -4.18 2.71 -14.07
C ARG A 152 -4.13 2.15 -12.64
N ARG A 153 -3.56 0.96 -12.49
CA ARG A 153 -3.25 0.44 -11.16
C ARG A 153 -2.29 1.41 -10.46
N GLY A 154 -2.59 1.74 -9.21
CA GLY A 154 -1.86 2.76 -8.46
C GLY A 154 -2.36 4.19 -8.70
N SER A 155 -3.30 4.41 -9.63
CA SER A 155 -3.98 5.71 -9.76
C SER A 155 -4.85 5.97 -8.54
N ARG A 156 -4.80 7.21 -8.07
CA ARG A 156 -5.54 7.69 -6.91
C ARG A 156 -6.67 8.61 -7.34
N CYS A 157 -7.82 8.53 -6.70
CA CYS A 157 -8.93 9.48 -6.82
C CYS A 157 -9.19 10.08 -5.45
N VAL A 158 -9.14 11.41 -5.34
CA VAL A 158 -9.42 12.14 -4.11
C VAL A 158 -10.55 13.12 -4.39
N THR A 159 -11.55 13.16 -3.52
CA THR A 159 -12.69 14.08 -3.59
C THR A 159 -12.66 15.00 -2.37
N GLY A 160 -12.88 16.29 -2.59
CA GLY A 160 -13.04 17.28 -1.53
C GLY A 160 -14.42 17.26 -0.87
N LYS A 161 -14.64 18.28 -0.03
CA LYS A 161 -15.91 18.51 0.65
C LYS A 161 -17.00 18.87 -0.37
N ASN A 162 -18.11 18.14 -0.34
CA ASN A 162 -19.21 18.24 -1.32
C ASN A 162 -18.84 17.84 -2.76
N SER A 163 -17.69 17.20 -2.97
CA SER A 163 -17.29 16.71 -4.28
C SER A 163 -17.73 15.26 -4.49
N SER A 164 -17.82 14.82 -5.74
CA SER A 164 -18.01 13.40 -6.06
C SER A 164 -17.40 13.06 -7.42
N ALA A 165 -16.97 11.82 -7.58
CA ALA A 165 -16.48 11.30 -8.86
C ALA A 165 -17.28 10.06 -9.28
N HIS A 166 -17.56 9.94 -10.57
CA HIS A 166 -18.19 8.79 -11.21
C HIS A 166 -17.12 8.03 -11.99
N LEU A 167 -16.91 6.76 -11.63
CA LEU A 167 -15.94 5.89 -12.27
C LEU A 167 -16.66 4.68 -12.85
N VAL A 168 -16.26 4.28 -14.04
CA VAL A 168 -16.79 3.11 -14.75
C VAL A 168 -15.65 2.13 -15.00
N CYS A 169 -15.90 0.83 -14.79
CA CYS A 169 -14.93 -0.23 -15.05
C CYS A 169 -15.62 -1.40 -15.78
N GLY A 170 -15.79 -1.25 -17.10
CA GLY A 170 -16.60 -2.17 -17.89
C GLY A 170 -18.08 -1.86 -17.73
N ASP A 171 -18.85 -2.82 -17.23
CA ASP A 171 -20.27 -2.71 -16.89
C ASP A 171 -20.51 -2.27 -15.43
N LYS A 172 -19.45 -2.14 -14.63
CA LYS A 172 -19.53 -1.80 -13.21
C LYS A 172 -19.36 -0.32 -13.00
N THR A 173 -20.15 0.25 -12.09
CA THR A 173 -20.12 1.67 -11.75
C THR A 173 -19.67 1.87 -10.30
N PHE A 174 -18.94 2.96 -10.08
CA PHE A 174 -18.44 3.37 -8.77
C PHE A 174 -18.67 4.85 -8.60
N ARG A 175 -19.27 5.25 -7.48
CA ARG A 175 -19.44 6.65 -7.12
C ARG A 175 -18.67 6.93 -5.85
N VAL A 176 -17.59 7.70 -6.00
CA VAL A 176 -16.78 8.18 -4.88
C VAL A 176 -17.46 9.42 -4.32
N GLY A 177 -17.88 9.35 -3.06
CA GLY A 177 -18.58 10.42 -2.37
C GLY A 177 -17.65 11.54 -1.90
N PRO A 178 -18.14 12.48 -1.07
CA PRO A 178 -17.34 13.56 -0.50
C PRO A 178 -16.22 13.06 0.41
N ASP A 179 -15.17 13.88 0.56
CA ASP A 179 -14.06 13.67 1.51
C ASP A 179 -13.45 12.25 1.44
N SER A 180 -13.37 11.70 0.22
CA SER A 180 -12.99 10.32 -0.03
C SER A 180 -11.64 10.22 -0.69
N GLU A 181 -10.87 9.19 -0.31
CA GLU A 181 -9.62 8.83 -0.96
C GLU A 181 -9.66 7.36 -1.37
N LEU A 182 -9.51 7.13 -2.67
CA LEU A 182 -9.59 5.83 -3.33
C LEU A 182 -8.33 5.54 -4.14
N LEU A 183 -7.83 4.31 -4.08
CA LEU A 183 -6.71 3.83 -4.90
C LEU A 183 -7.14 2.60 -5.71
N VAL A 184 -6.85 2.60 -7.02
CA VAL A 184 -7.11 1.44 -7.88
C VAL A 184 -6.03 0.37 -7.67
N THR A 185 -6.42 -0.85 -7.31
CA THR A 185 -5.50 -1.96 -7.04
C THR A 185 -5.59 -3.10 -8.05
N GLY A 186 -6.67 -3.21 -8.84
CA GLY A 186 -6.86 -4.21 -9.90
C GLY A 186 -8.14 -3.97 -10.72
N PHE A 187 -8.33 -4.73 -11.80
CA PHE A 187 -9.37 -4.45 -12.81
C PHE A 187 -10.38 -5.58 -13.05
N ASP A 188 -10.01 -6.84 -12.81
CA ASP A 188 -10.88 -7.99 -13.06
C ASP A 188 -10.78 -9.06 -11.94
N PRO A 189 -11.79 -9.14 -11.04
CA PRO A 189 -12.84 -8.14 -10.84
C PRO A 189 -12.24 -6.79 -10.40
N PRO A 190 -12.93 -5.65 -10.58
CA PRO A 190 -12.39 -4.35 -10.20
C PRO A 190 -12.07 -4.32 -8.70
N ARG A 191 -10.86 -3.87 -8.39
CA ARG A 191 -10.35 -3.80 -7.02
C ARG A 191 -9.91 -2.40 -6.70
N VAL A 192 -10.39 -1.91 -5.57
CA VAL A 192 -10.08 -0.58 -5.07
C VAL A 192 -9.75 -0.66 -3.60
N ARG A 193 -8.95 0.29 -3.11
CA ARG A 193 -8.70 0.50 -1.71
C ARG A 193 -9.29 1.85 -1.31
N LEU A 194 -10.21 1.83 -0.37
CA LEU A 194 -10.82 3.01 0.24
C LEU A 194 -10.07 3.35 1.52
N PHE A 195 -9.55 4.57 1.62
CA PHE A 195 -8.86 5.07 2.81
C PHE A 195 -9.78 5.87 3.72
N THR A 196 -10.64 6.72 3.14
CA THR A 196 -11.59 7.58 3.84
C THR A 196 -12.84 7.81 2.99
N GLY A 197 -13.91 8.32 3.61
CA GLY A 197 -15.11 8.78 2.93
C GLY A 197 -16.11 7.68 2.56
N GLU A 198 -16.80 7.84 1.43
CA GLU A 198 -17.89 6.98 0.96
C GLU A 198 -17.61 6.46 -0.46
N LEU A 199 -17.90 5.19 -0.68
CA LEU A 199 -17.89 4.56 -1.99
C LEU A 199 -19.23 3.84 -2.20
N ARG A 200 -19.97 4.22 -3.24
CA ARG A 200 -21.08 3.43 -3.77
C ARG A 200 -20.62 2.64 -4.98
N LEU A 201 -21.19 1.45 -5.15
CA LEU A 201 -20.75 0.52 -6.18
C LEU A 201 -21.92 -0.31 -6.70
N GLU A 202 -21.88 -0.62 -7.99
CA GLU A 202 -22.83 -1.47 -8.71
C GLU A 202 -22.05 -2.54 -9.48
N GLY A 203 -22.38 -3.80 -9.24
CA GLY A 203 -21.75 -4.98 -9.80
C GLY A 203 -20.61 -5.57 -8.93
N PRO A 204 -20.02 -6.69 -9.39
CA PRO A 204 -19.08 -7.47 -8.60
C PRO A 204 -17.74 -6.76 -8.49
N SER A 205 -17.25 -6.61 -7.25
CA SER A 205 -16.05 -5.82 -6.96
C SER A 205 -15.40 -6.21 -5.64
N TYR A 206 -14.17 -5.72 -5.43
CA TYR A 206 -13.40 -5.94 -4.21
C TYR A 206 -12.94 -4.60 -3.62
N VAL A 207 -13.34 -4.30 -2.38
CA VAL A 207 -13.02 -3.05 -1.69
C VAL A 207 -12.14 -3.35 -0.49
N GLU A 208 -10.86 -2.97 -0.57
CA GLU A 208 -9.93 -3.01 0.55
C GLU A 208 -10.11 -1.78 1.46
N THR A 209 -10.07 -1.98 2.76
CA THR A 209 -10.15 -0.92 3.77
C THR A 209 -9.07 -1.14 4.84
N LEU A 210 -8.95 -0.21 5.79
CA LEU A 210 -8.07 -0.40 6.95
C LEU A 210 -8.53 -1.52 7.90
N LEU A 211 -9.82 -1.86 7.91
CA LEU A 211 -10.39 -2.86 8.84
C LEU A 211 -10.49 -4.27 8.24
N GLY A 212 -10.33 -4.41 6.93
CA GLY A 212 -10.56 -5.65 6.21
C GLY A 212 -10.95 -5.41 4.75
N SER A 213 -11.50 -6.42 4.11
CA SER A 213 -11.94 -6.37 2.72
C SER A 213 -13.43 -6.66 2.60
N VAL A 214 -14.11 -5.92 1.74
CA VAL A 214 -15.51 -6.16 1.34
C VAL A 214 -15.49 -6.79 -0.05
N ILE A 215 -16.05 -7.98 -0.18
CA ILE A 215 -16.21 -8.73 -1.42
C ILE A 215 -17.67 -8.62 -1.82
N VAL A 216 -17.91 -8.17 -3.04
CA VAL A 216 -19.26 -7.98 -3.60
C VAL A 216 -19.44 -8.92 -4.78
N GLU A 217 -20.46 -9.77 -4.70
CA GLU A 217 -20.72 -10.85 -5.65
C GLU A 217 -22.12 -10.71 -6.25
N GLY A 218 -22.21 -10.93 -7.57
CA GLY A 218 -23.44 -10.79 -8.36
C GLY A 218 -23.40 -9.56 -9.25
N ASP A 219 -23.89 -9.70 -10.48
CA ASP A 219 -23.95 -8.60 -11.47
C ASP A 219 -25.00 -7.55 -11.10
N ASP A 220 -26.00 -7.91 -10.31
CA ASP A 220 -27.05 -7.06 -9.76
C ASP A 220 -26.71 -6.51 -8.36
N ALA A 221 -25.52 -6.79 -7.84
CA ALA A 221 -25.12 -6.35 -6.52
C ALA A 221 -24.98 -4.82 -6.47
N SER A 222 -25.52 -4.18 -5.44
CA SER A 222 -25.41 -2.73 -5.24
C SER A 222 -25.37 -2.39 -3.77
N GLY A 223 -24.72 -1.28 -3.43
CA GLY A 223 -24.59 -0.85 -2.05
C GLY A 223 -23.54 0.21 -1.83
N ARG A 224 -23.15 0.39 -0.57
CA ARG A 224 -22.18 1.40 -0.15
C ARG A 224 -21.26 0.94 0.98
N VAL A 225 -20.03 1.45 0.93
CA VAL A 225 -18.99 1.30 1.95
C VAL A 225 -18.58 2.69 2.39
N MET A 226 -18.66 2.99 3.69
CA MET A 226 -18.43 4.34 4.22
C MET A 226 -17.64 4.31 5.52
N PHE A 227 -16.61 5.14 5.63
CA PHE A 227 -15.94 5.40 6.89
C PHE A 227 -16.74 6.41 7.71
N GLU A 228 -17.03 6.04 8.95
CA GLU A 228 -17.60 6.91 9.97
C GLU A 228 -16.59 7.14 11.09
N ALA A 229 -16.85 8.11 11.97
CA ALA A 229 -15.96 8.42 13.10
C ALA A 229 -15.60 7.19 13.97
N ASN A 230 -16.48 6.18 14.00
CA ASN A 230 -16.36 5.00 14.86
C ASN A 230 -16.19 3.68 14.08
N GLY A 231 -15.76 3.72 12.82
CA GLY A 231 -15.45 2.51 12.06
C GLY A 231 -15.95 2.53 10.61
N LEU A 232 -16.25 1.34 10.08
CA LEU A 232 -16.69 1.13 8.70
C LEU A 232 -18.15 0.70 8.68
N LEU A 233 -19.00 1.46 7.99
CA LEU A 233 -20.37 1.07 7.67
C LEU A 233 -20.40 0.42 6.28
N VAL A 234 -20.93 -0.79 6.21
CA VAL A 234 -21.21 -1.50 4.95
C VAL A 234 -22.72 -1.69 4.85
N SER A 235 -23.31 -1.21 3.75
CA SER A 235 -24.73 -1.35 3.44
C SER A 235 -24.88 -2.11 2.14
N ALA A 236 -25.45 -3.31 2.19
CA ALA A 236 -25.72 -4.11 1.00
C ALA A 236 -27.17 -3.86 0.57
N ASP A 237 -27.38 -3.10 -0.50
CA ASP A 237 -28.74 -2.81 -0.99
C ASP A 237 -29.28 -4.01 -1.78
N ALA A 238 -28.42 -4.63 -2.61
CA ALA A 238 -28.71 -5.85 -3.36
C ALA A 238 -27.46 -6.75 -3.51
N GLY A 239 -27.68 -8.01 -3.89
CA GLY A 239 -26.63 -9.01 -4.12
C GLY A 239 -26.07 -9.66 -2.85
N SER A 240 -24.95 -10.37 -2.98
CA SER A 240 -24.26 -11.06 -1.88
C SER A 240 -22.98 -10.33 -1.50
N TRP A 241 -22.86 -9.96 -0.22
CA TRP A 241 -21.74 -9.20 0.29
C TRP A 241 -21.04 -9.97 1.40
N ARG A 242 -19.71 -9.94 1.41
CA ARG A 242 -18.90 -10.62 2.42
C ARG A 242 -17.83 -9.66 2.94
N PHE A 243 -17.76 -9.50 4.25
CA PHE A 243 -16.67 -8.77 4.91
C PHE A 243 -15.68 -9.78 5.49
N GLN A 244 -14.40 -9.60 5.17
CA GLN A 244 -13.32 -10.47 5.63
C GLN A 244 -12.23 -9.65 6.33
N ASN A 245 -11.90 -10.04 7.56
CA ASN A 245 -10.80 -9.47 8.35
C ASN A 245 -10.03 -10.58 9.08
N ALA A 246 -9.16 -10.19 10.02
CA ALA A 246 -8.39 -11.14 10.83
C ALA A 246 -9.27 -12.00 11.77
N ASP A 247 -10.44 -11.52 12.16
CA ASP A 247 -11.39 -12.23 13.04
C ASP A 247 -12.22 -13.27 12.28
N GLY A 248 -12.15 -13.26 10.95
CA GLY A 248 -12.83 -14.20 10.07
C GLY A 248 -13.68 -13.52 9.01
N GLU A 249 -14.70 -14.24 8.56
CA GLU A 249 -15.57 -13.83 7.46
C GLU A 249 -17.01 -13.66 7.96
N ARG A 250 -17.68 -12.62 7.48
CA ARG A 250 -19.07 -12.31 7.81
C ARG A 250 -19.85 -11.97 6.55
N THR A 251 -20.90 -12.73 6.27
CA THR A 251 -21.87 -12.40 5.22
C THR A 251 -22.75 -11.24 5.66
N ILE A 252 -23.10 -10.38 4.70
CA ILE A 252 -24.01 -9.25 4.83
C ILE A 252 -25.12 -9.49 3.81
N ALA A 253 -26.35 -9.66 4.28
CA ALA A 253 -27.50 -9.93 3.41
C ALA A 253 -27.96 -8.66 2.70
N ALA A 254 -28.67 -8.81 1.58
CA ALA A 254 -29.34 -7.68 0.93
C ALA A 254 -30.34 -6.99 1.89
N GLY A 255 -30.36 -5.67 1.88
CA GLY A 255 -31.08 -4.82 2.83
C GLY A 255 -30.42 -4.68 4.21
N GLU A 256 -29.26 -5.31 4.44
CA GLU A 256 -28.58 -5.26 5.74
C GLU A 256 -27.52 -4.15 5.79
N HIS A 257 -27.44 -3.50 6.96
CA HIS A 257 -26.40 -2.54 7.29
C HIS A 257 -25.56 -3.08 8.45
N ARG A 258 -24.25 -3.25 8.25
CA ARG A 258 -23.31 -3.66 9.30
C ARG A 258 -22.26 -2.61 9.56
N ARG A 259 -21.99 -2.36 10.84
CA ARG A 259 -20.88 -1.52 11.29
C ARG A 259 -19.76 -2.38 11.85
N PHE A 260 -18.56 -2.20 11.33
CA PHE A 260 -17.33 -2.84 11.79
C PHE A 260 -16.49 -1.80 12.53
N ARG A 261 -15.94 -2.19 13.68
CA ARG A 261 -15.09 -1.34 14.50
C ARG A 261 -13.65 -1.87 14.45
N PRO A 262 -12.64 -1.00 14.63
CA PRO A 262 -11.26 -1.45 14.82
C PRO A 262 -11.10 -2.35 16.05
#